data_AF-A0A1A7KDT9-F1
#
_entry.id   AF-A0A1A7KDT9-F1
#
_cell.length_a   1.000
_cell.length_b   1.000
_cell.length_c   1.000
_cell.angle_alpha   90.00
_cell.angle_beta   90.00
_cell.angle_gamma   90.00
#
_symmetry.space_group_name_H-M   'P 1'
#
loop_
_entity.id
_entity.type
_entity.pdbx_description
1 polymer ?
#
loop_
_entity_poly.entity_id
_entity_poly.type
_entity_poly.pdbx_seq_one_letter_code
_entity_poly.pdbx_strand_id
1 'polypeptide(L)'
;MKENQFITLKKKTDFAVKQLNNCCSAGCSFCCYQLIEVFDFEKQTIKSTVNKLSDEIKSVVKINLESWFNFFNQNTPENKVLDEKDTIVKLMELDLLNKHQCPLLVDNLCSIYNNRPLACRVHVVESKPELCEKNPHRASSRDSSNIRSEIFADIKMKKNTLLYFSHTL
;
A
#
# COMPACT_ATOMS: atom_id res chain seq x y z
N MET A 1 25.81 -0.33 8.49
CA MET A 1 24.39 -0.71 8.64
C MET A 1 24.10 -1.82 7.65
N LYS A 2 23.59 -2.98 8.09
CA LYS A 2 23.16 -4.04 7.16
C LYS A 2 21.95 -3.53 6.37
N GLU A 3 21.97 -3.68 5.05
CA GLU A 3 20.83 -3.34 4.20
C GLU A 3 19.64 -4.20 4.63
N ASN A 4 18.54 -3.56 5.05
CA ASN A 4 17.35 -4.29 5.48
C ASN A 4 16.55 -4.76 4.25
N GLN A 5 15.77 -5.83 4.41
CA GLN A 5 15.00 -6.44 3.34
C GLN A 5 14.10 -5.44 2.58
N PHE A 6 13.56 -4.43 3.29
CA PHE A 6 12.77 -3.37 2.69
C PHE A 6 13.56 -2.56 1.66
N ILE A 7 14.78 -2.11 2.01
CA ILE A 7 15.62 -1.31 1.11
C ILE A 7 16.00 -2.12 -0.14
N THR A 8 16.36 -3.40 0.02
CA THR A 8 16.71 -4.27 -1.12
C THR A 8 15.52 -4.46 -2.06
N LEU A 9 14.34 -4.83 -1.53
CA LEU A 9 13.14 -5.03 -2.35
C LEU A 9 12.67 -3.73 -3.00
N LYS A 10 12.75 -2.61 -2.27
CA LYS A 10 12.48 -1.27 -2.81
C LYS A 10 13.35 -1.00 -4.04
N LYS A 11 14.68 -1.18 -3.93
CA LYS A 11 15.61 -0.94 -5.04
C LYS A 11 15.33 -1.85 -6.23
N LYS A 12 15.08 -3.14 -5.99
CA LYS A 12 14.72 -4.11 -7.04
C LYS A 12 13.44 -3.67 -7.77
N THR A 13 12.41 -3.26 -7.02
CA THR A 13 11.15 -2.79 -7.59
C THR A 13 11.32 -1.50 -8.38
N ASP A 14 12.04 -0.52 -7.83
CA ASP A 14 12.34 0.75 -8.50
C ASP A 14 13.07 0.51 -9.84
N PHE A 15 14.05 -0.40 -9.83
CA PHE A 15 14.79 -0.77 -11.04
C PHE A 15 13.88 -1.39 -12.11
N ALA A 16 13.02 -2.33 -11.71
CA ALA A 16 12.12 -3.03 -12.62
C ALA A 16 11.02 -2.10 -13.18
N VAL A 17 10.37 -1.31 -12.33
CA VAL A 17 9.33 -0.34 -12.73
C VAL A 17 9.89 0.73 -13.67
N LYS A 18 11.16 1.13 -13.51
CA LYS A 18 11.82 2.10 -14.39
C LYS A 18 11.98 1.59 -15.84
N GLN A 19 11.92 0.27 -16.06
CA GLN A 19 11.98 -0.31 -17.40
C GLN A 19 10.62 -0.31 -18.12
N LEU A 20 9.53 0.00 -17.41
CA LEU A 20 8.19 0.00 -17.96
C LEU A 20 7.86 1.32 -18.65
N ASN A 21 6.95 1.24 -19.62
CA ASN A 21 6.23 2.44 -20.03
C ASN A 21 5.32 2.89 -18.87
N ASN A 22 5.63 4.01 -18.25
CA ASN A 22 5.03 4.42 -16.98
C ASN A 22 4.64 5.90 -17.04
N CYS A 23 3.34 6.19 -16.90
CA CYS A 23 2.85 7.57 -16.82
C CYS A 23 2.68 8.07 -15.37
N CYS A 24 2.93 7.22 -14.36
CA CYS A 24 2.76 7.55 -12.95
C CYS A 24 3.96 8.33 -12.41
N SER A 25 3.66 9.36 -11.61
CA SER A 25 4.66 10.27 -11.03
C SER A 25 4.22 10.77 -9.64
N ALA A 26 5.16 11.38 -8.92
CA ALA A 26 4.83 12.06 -7.66
C ALA A 26 3.88 13.24 -7.94
N GLY A 27 2.87 13.41 -7.09
CA GLY A 27 1.82 14.42 -7.27
C GLY A 27 0.58 13.93 -8.04
N CYS A 28 0.62 12.72 -8.60
CA CYS A 28 -0.59 12.00 -9.02
C CYS A 28 -1.13 11.17 -7.84
N SER A 29 -2.38 11.39 -7.44
CA SER A 29 -2.98 10.84 -6.22
C SER A 29 -4.15 9.88 -6.46
N PHE A 30 -4.51 9.57 -7.71
CA PHE A 30 -5.69 8.74 -7.98
C PHE A 30 -5.61 7.33 -7.37
N CYS A 31 -4.42 6.71 -7.37
CA CYS A 31 -4.21 5.42 -6.72
C CYS A 31 -4.22 5.50 -5.18
N CYS A 32 -4.15 6.70 -4.59
CA CYS A 32 -4.25 6.90 -3.14
C CYS A 32 -5.69 6.78 -2.61
N TYR A 33 -6.66 6.47 -3.48
CA TYR A 33 -8.03 6.11 -3.13
C TYR A 33 -8.32 4.62 -3.37
N GLN A 34 -7.26 3.81 -3.54
CA GLN A 34 -7.32 2.36 -3.55
C GLN A 34 -6.85 1.80 -2.21
N LEU A 35 -7.30 0.58 -1.89
CA LEU A 35 -6.85 -0.16 -0.72
C LEU A 35 -5.33 -0.36 -0.73
N ILE A 36 -4.69 -0.05 0.39
CA ILE A 36 -3.24 -0.15 0.54
C ILE A 36 -2.88 -1.40 1.33
N GLU A 37 -2.05 -2.23 0.71
CA GLU A 37 -1.41 -3.36 1.36
C GLU A 37 -0.03 -2.95 1.89
N VAL A 38 0.23 -3.30 3.16
CA VAL A 38 1.52 -3.09 3.82
C VAL A 38 2.00 -4.42 4.38
N PHE A 39 3.20 -4.85 4.01
CA PHE A 39 3.81 -6.04 4.59
C PHE A 39 4.41 -5.77 5.97
N ASP A 40 4.49 -6.82 6.80
CA ASP A 40 5.05 -6.72 8.16
C ASP A 40 6.45 -6.11 8.20
N PHE A 41 7.32 -6.49 7.25
CA PHE A 41 8.70 -5.98 7.18
C PHE A 41 8.78 -4.49 6.79
N GLU A 42 7.69 -3.90 6.28
CA GLU A 42 7.62 -2.48 5.93
C GLU A 42 7.21 -1.62 7.14
N LYS A 43 6.47 -2.21 8.10
CA LYS A 43 5.85 -1.50 9.23
C LYS A 43 6.83 -0.60 9.98
N GLN A 44 8.00 -1.12 10.33
CA GLN A 44 9.01 -0.35 11.07
C GLN A 44 9.57 0.82 10.24
N THR A 45 9.82 0.60 8.94
CA THR A 45 10.36 1.65 8.07
C THR A 45 9.32 2.74 7.80
N ILE A 46 8.07 2.35 7.56
CA ILE A 46 6.94 3.28 7.40
C ILE A 46 6.76 4.10 8.68
N LYS A 47 6.68 3.45 9.84
CA LYS A 47 6.56 4.14 11.14
C LYS A 47 7.71 5.12 11.38
N SER A 48 8.95 4.71 11.11
CA SER A 48 10.11 5.59 11.23
C SER A 48 10.03 6.79 10.28
N THR A 49 9.51 6.59 9.06
CA THR A 49 9.35 7.67 8.08
C THR A 49 8.27 8.65 8.52
N VAL A 50 7.11 8.16 8.95
CA VAL A 50 6.01 8.99 9.46
C VAL A 50 6.46 9.82 10.68
N ASN A 51 7.23 9.23 11.59
CA ASN A 51 7.75 9.93 12.77
C ASN A 51 8.72 11.08 12.42
N LYS A 52 9.30 11.09 11.23
CA LYS A 52 10.21 12.14 10.76
C LYS A 52 9.52 13.26 9.96
N LEU A 53 8.22 13.13 9.69
CA LEU A 53 7.44 14.17 9.03
C LEU A 53 7.32 15.40 9.94
N SER A 54 7.02 16.56 9.35
CA SER A 54 6.68 17.77 10.12
C SER A 54 5.42 17.55 10.97
N ASP A 55 5.26 18.32 12.03
CA ASP A 55 4.11 18.19 12.92
C ASP A 55 2.78 18.54 12.23
N GLU A 56 2.83 19.46 11.27
CA GLU A 56 1.72 19.77 10.37
C GLU A 56 1.27 18.54 9.56
N ILE A 57 2.19 17.91 8.83
CA ILE A 57 1.89 16.74 8.01
C ILE A 57 1.44 15.57 8.90
N LYS A 58 2.09 15.35 10.05
CA LYS A 58 1.69 14.31 11.01
C LYS A 58 0.26 14.48 11.50
N SER A 59 -0.16 15.72 11.73
CA SER A 59 -1.51 16.02 12.19
C SER A 59 -2.56 15.64 11.14
N VAL A 60 -2.30 15.97 9.87
CA VAL A 60 -3.16 15.56 8.75
C VAL A 60 -3.19 14.03 8.61
N VAL A 61 -2.02 13.38 8.65
CA VAL A 61 -1.91 11.91 8.58
C VAL A 61 -2.67 11.24 9.72
N LYS A 62 -2.63 11.79 10.93
CA LYS A 62 -3.36 11.27 12.09
C LYS A 62 -4.87 11.35 11.87
N ILE A 63 -5.38 12.50 11.42
CA ILE A 63 -6.81 12.69 11.11
C ILE A 63 -7.26 11.70 10.04
N ASN A 64 -6.49 11.58 8.95
CA ASN A 64 -6.81 10.65 7.87
C ASN A 64 -6.79 9.19 8.36
N LEU A 65 -5.82 8.83 9.21
CA LEU A 65 -5.70 7.49 9.79
C LEU A 65 -6.88 7.15 10.71
N GLU A 66 -7.31 8.10 11.55
CA GLU A 66 -8.49 7.94 12.40
C GLU A 66 -9.75 7.76 11.56
N SER A 67 -9.94 8.58 10.51
CA SER A 67 -11.07 8.42 9.58
C SER A 67 -11.03 7.06 8.87
N TRP A 68 -9.85 6.60 8.45
CA TRP A 68 -9.68 5.33 7.77
C TRP A 68 -10.03 4.16 8.69
N PHE A 69 -9.48 4.12 9.91
CA PHE A 69 -9.79 3.07 10.86
C PHE A 69 -11.25 3.09 11.30
N ASN A 70 -11.83 4.26 11.55
CA ASN A 70 -13.25 4.35 11.91
C ASN A 70 -14.13 3.75 10.82
N PHE A 71 -13.85 4.05 9.55
CA PHE A 71 -14.60 3.45 8.44
C PHE A 71 -14.44 1.94 8.41
N PHE A 72 -13.20 1.42 8.37
CA PHE A 72 -13.01 -0.02 8.21
C PHE A 72 -13.48 -0.79 9.44
N ASN A 73 -13.24 -0.32 10.66
CA ASN A 73 -13.71 -0.98 11.88
C ASN A 73 -15.25 -1.03 11.96
N GLN A 74 -15.96 -0.01 11.47
CA GLN A 74 -17.43 -0.03 11.43
C GLN A 74 -17.99 -0.96 10.35
N ASN A 75 -17.22 -1.22 9.29
CA ASN A 75 -17.68 -1.96 8.10
C ASN A 75 -17.10 -3.38 8.01
N THR A 76 -16.09 -3.71 8.82
CA THR A 76 -15.63 -5.09 9.05
C THR A 76 -16.17 -5.58 10.39
N PRO A 77 -16.81 -6.77 10.46
CA PRO A 77 -17.39 -7.24 11.70
C PRO A 77 -16.33 -7.41 12.78
N GLU A 78 -16.45 -6.67 13.88
CA GLU A 78 -15.74 -6.98 15.11
C GLU A 78 -16.10 -8.41 15.53
N ASN A 79 -15.10 -9.22 15.85
CA ASN A 79 -15.25 -10.51 16.53
C ASN A 79 -15.96 -11.64 15.76
N LYS A 80 -16.04 -11.58 14.43
CA LYS A 80 -16.23 -12.81 13.63
C LYS A 80 -14.88 -13.21 13.05
N VAL A 81 -14.44 -14.42 13.35
CA VAL A 81 -13.40 -15.09 12.56
C VAL A 81 -14.01 -15.33 11.18
N LEU A 82 -14.04 -14.28 10.36
CA LEU A 82 -14.10 -14.43 8.92
C LEU A 82 -12.81 -15.15 8.54
N ASP A 83 -12.89 -16.08 7.59
CA ASP A 83 -11.65 -16.59 7.03
C ASP A 83 -10.85 -15.41 6.42
N GLU A 84 -9.52 -15.55 6.34
CA GLU A 84 -8.67 -14.48 5.83
C GLU A 84 -9.07 -14.02 4.42
N LYS A 85 -9.65 -14.90 3.59
CA LYS A 85 -10.07 -14.60 2.22
C LYS A 85 -11.37 -13.81 2.18
N ASP A 86 -12.39 -14.20 2.93
CA ASP A 86 -13.68 -13.51 3.02
C ASP A 86 -13.50 -12.10 3.56
N THR A 87 -12.60 -11.92 4.53
CA THR A 87 -12.22 -10.60 5.05
C THR A 87 -11.60 -9.73 3.95
N ILE A 88 -10.65 -10.29 3.19
CA ILE A 88 -9.98 -9.57 2.10
C ILE A 88 -10.99 -9.18 1.01
N VAL A 89 -11.84 -10.10 0.57
CA VAL A 89 -12.88 -9.82 -0.44
C VAL A 89 -13.80 -8.72 0.06
N LYS A 90 -14.25 -8.78 1.32
CA LYS A 90 -15.14 -7.76 1.88
C LYS A 90 -14.46 -6.39 1.96
N LEU A 91 -13.20 -6.33 2.37
CA LEU A 91 -12.41 -5.11 2.41
C LEU A 91 -12.24 -4.51 1.01
N MET A 92 -11.98 -5.35 -0.01
CA MET A 92 -11.88 -4.91 -1.39
C MET A 92 -13.21 -4.35 -1.90
N GLU A 93 -14.35 -4.99 -1.61
CA GLU A 93 -15.68 -4.47 -1.97
C GLU A 93 -15.97 -3.12 -1.31
N LEU A 94 -15.67 -2.98 -0.02
CA LEU A 94 -15.87 -1.72 0.70
C LEU A 94 -15.01 -0.60 0.13
N ASP A 95 -13.75 -0.88 -0.20
CA ASP A 95 -12.87 0.06 -0.85
C ASP A 95 -13.41 0.50 -2.22
N LEU A 96 -13.84 -0.47 -3.04
CA LEU A 96 -14.43 -0.23 -4.37
C LEU A 96 -15.64 0.71 -4.33
N LEU A 97 -16.47 0.60 -3.29
CA LEU A 97 -17.70 1.38 -3.17
C LEU A 97 -17.46 2.77 -2.59
N ASN A 98 -16.48 2.93 -1.71
CA ASN A 98 -16.36 4.14 -0.88
C ASN A 98 -15.15 5.03 -1.23
N LYS A 99 -14.16 4.52 -1.97
CA LYS A 99 -12.97 5.28 -2.42
C LYS A 99 -12.29 6.01 -1.25
N HIS A 100 -12.00 5.27 -0.17
CA HIS A 100 -11.44 5.91 1.02
C HIS A 100 -10.03 6.43 0.78
N GLN A 101 -9.80 7.66 1.21
CA GLN A 101 -8.49 8.29 1.11
C GLN A 101 -7.45 7.53 1.95
N CYS A 102 -6.29 7.29 1.34
CA CYS A 102 -5.09 6.82 2.02
C CYS A 102 -4.73 7.71 3.22
N PRO A 103 -4.43 7.13 4.39
CA PRO A 103 -3.96 7.89 5.56
C PRO A 103 -2.75 8.78 5.31
N LEU A 104 -1.90 8.41 4.36
CA LEU A 104 -0.64 9.06 4.04
C LEU A 104 -0.77 10.13 2.96
N LEU A 105 -1.97 10.36 2.39
CA LEU A 105 -2.20 11.38 1.37
C LEU A 105 -2.34 12.77 2.01
N VAL A 106 -1.49 13.70 1.61
CA VAL A 106 -1.53 15.12 2.02
C VAL A 106 -1.30 15.97 0.77
N ASP A 107 -2.19 16.91 0.47
CA ASP A 107 -2.08 17.81 -0.69
C ASP A 107 -1.77 17.10 -2.03
N ASN A 108 -2.51 16.04 -2.35
CA ASN A 108 -2.30 15.19 -3.54
C ASN A 108 -0.93 14.51 -3.65
N LEU A 109 -0.16 14.48 -2.56
CA LEU A 109 1.13 13.81 -2.49
C LEU A 109 1.14 12.78 -1.36
N CYS A 110 1.69 11.60 -1.64
CA CYS A 110 2.01 10.66 -0.57
C CYS A 110 3.09 11.28 0.33
N SER A 111 2.76 11.55 1.59
CA SER A 111 3.67 12.11 2.60
C SER A 111 4.94 11.28 2.80
N ILE A 112 4.90 10.00 2.44
CA ILE A 112 6.05 9.09 2.48
C ILE A 112 6.44 8.58 1.10
N TYR A 113 6.20 9.32 0.01
CA TYR A 113 6.36 8.84 -1.39
C TYR A 113 7.64 8.02 -1.62
N ASN A 114 8.79 8.49 -1.14
CA ASN A 114 10.07 7.80 -1.28
C ASN A 114 10.12 6.45 -0.56
N ASN A 115 9.40 6.29 0.55
CA ASN A 115 9.27 5.06 1.33
C ASN A 115 7.85 4.47 1.25
N ARG A 116 7.08 4.79 0.19
CA ARG A 116 5.74 4.24 -0.02
C ARG A 116 5.79 2.71 -0.08
N PRO A 117 4.72 2.01 0.36
CA PRO A 117 4.68 0.55 0.41
C PRO A 117 5.01 -0.09 -0.93
N LEU A 118 5.50 -1.33 -0.88
CA LEU A 118 5.90 -2.11 -2.03
C LEU A 118 4.75 -2.31 -3.02
N ALA A 119 3.54 -2.54 -2.50
CA ALA A 119 2.32 -2.64 -3.30
C ALA A 119 2.06 -1.36 -4.11
N CYS A 120 2.17 -0.19 -3.48
CA CYS A 120 2.03 1.10 -4.16
C CYS A 120 3.20 1.41 -5.11
N ARG A 121 4.40 0.91 -4.81
CA ARG A 121 5.59 1.13 -5.63
C ARG A 121 5.56 0.36 -6.94
N VAL A 122 5.07 -0.88 -6.88
CA VAL A 122 4.98 -1.73 -8.07
C VAL A 122 3.80 -1.35 -8.95
N HIS A 123 2.72 -0.80 -8.37
CA HIS A 123 1.55 -0.33 -9.11
C HIS A 123 1.89 0.84 -10.04
N VAL A 124 1.91 0.59 -11.34
CA VAL A 124 2.02 1.61 -12.38
C VAL A 124 1.08 1.30 -13.54
N VAL A 125 0.70 2.34 -14.28
CA VAL A 125 -0.13 2.25 -15.48
C VAL A 125 0.61 2.85 -16.69
N GLU A 126 0.35 2.30 -17.87
CA GLU A 126 1.09 2.63 -19.12
C GLU A 126 0.50 3.82 -19.91
N SER A 127 -0.71 4.27 -19.57
CA SER A 127 -1.48 5.22 -20.39
C SER A 127 -2.00 6.39 -19.56
N LYS A 128 -2.29 7.51 -20.22
CA LYS A 128 -2.89 8.76 -19.72
C LYS A 128 -3.35 8.76 -18.23
N PRO A 129 -2.65 9.49 -17.34
CA PRO A 129 -3.00 9.60 -15.91
C PRO A 129 -4.43 10.04 -15.65
N GLU A 130 -5.01 10.86 -16.55
CA GLU A 130 -6.38 11.39 -16.47
C GLU A 130 -7.44 10.29 -16.51
N LEU A 131 -7.11 9.11 -17.02
CA LEU A 131 -8.02 7.96 -16.98
C LEU A 131 -8.13 7.35 -15.58
N CYS A 132 -7.15 7.56 -14.70
CA CYS A 132 -7.23 7.13 -13.31
C CYS A 132 -8.21 7.99 -12.49
N GLU A 133 -8.46 9.23 -12.89
CA GLU A 133 -9.52 10.07 -12.30
C GLU A 133 -10.90 9.43 -12.52
N LYS A 134 -11.16 9.00 -13.76
CA LYS A 134 -12.42 8.37 -14.16
C LYS A 134 -12.56 6.95 -13.61
N ASN A 135 -11.44 6.29 -13.32
CA ASN A 135 -11.39 4.96 -12.76
C ASN A 135 -10.37 4.90 -11.60
N PRO A 136 -10.76 5.30 -10.38
CA PRO A 136 -9.85 5.29 -9.22
C PRO A 136 -9.30 3.91 -8.87
N HIS A 137 -10.01 2.83 -9.22
CA HIS A 137 -9.57 1.43 -9.03
C HIS A 137 -8.97 0.81 -10.30
N ARG A 138 -8.46 1.66 -11.19
CA ARG A 138 -7.79 1.21 -12.41
C ARG A 138 -6.66 0.25 -12.05
N ALA A 139 -6.71 -0.94 -12.64
CA ALA A 139 -5.67 -1.95 -12.46
C ALA A 139 -4.32 -1.46 -12.99
N SER A 140 -3.24 -1.96 -12.39
CA SER A 140 -1.89 -1.81 -12.91
C SER A 140 -1.75 -2.40 -14.30
N SER A 141 -0.71 -1.99 -15.03
CA SER A 141 -0.40 -2.60 -16.31
C SER A 141 -0.08 -4.10 -16.16
N ARG A 142 -0.11 -4.82 -17.27
CA ARG A 142 0.24 -6.26 -17.28
C ARG A 142 1.66 -6.48 -16.77
N ASP A 143 2.62 -5.68 -17.24
CA ASP A 143 4.02 -5.82 -16.85
C ASP A 143 4.24 -5.46 -15.38
N SER A 144 3.58 -4.41 -14.88
CA SER A 144 3.54 -4.07 -13.46
C SER A 144 2.97 -5.22 -12.61
N SER A 145 1.90 -5.87 -13.09
CA SER A 145 1.28 -7.01 -12.41
C SER A 145 2.18 -8.25 -12.40
N ASN A 146 2.97 -8.46 -13.45
CA ASN A 146 3.98 -9.52 -13.52
C ASN A 146 5.10 -9.27 -12.51
N ILE A 147 5.67 -8.05 -12.47
CA ILE A 147 6.68 -7.66 -11.48
C ILE A 147 6.16 -7.85 -10.06
N ARG A 148 4.90 -7.44 -9.80
CA ARG A 148 4.26 -7.64 -8.50
C ARG A 148 4.25 -9.13 -8.13
N SER A 149 3.84 -10.00 -9.05
CA SER A 149 3.77 -11.44 -8.83
C SER A 149 5.14 -12.04 -8.50
N GLU A 150 6.18 -11.67 -9.24
CA GLU A 150 7.56 -12.13 -9.01
C GLU A 150 8.10 -11.67 -7.65
N ILE A 151 7.97 -10.38 -7.34
CA ILE A 151 8.47 -9.81 -6.08
C ILE A 151 7.71 -10.37 -4.89
N PHE A 152 6.39 -10.59 -5.02
CA PHE A 152 5.58 -11.08 -3.92
C PHE A 152 5.78 -12.58 -3.71
N ALA A 153 6.07 -13.34 -4.76
CA ALA A 153 6.52 -14.73 -4.66
C ALA A 153 7.84 -14.82 -3.87
N ASP A 154 8.82 -13.98 -4.16
CA ASP A 154 10.10 -13.92 -3.42
C ASP A 154 9.89 -13.69 -1.90
N ILE A 155 8.90 -12.87 -1.54
CA ILE A 155 8.55 -12.59 -0.14
C ILE A 155 7.88 -13.80 0.52
N LYS A 156 6.91 -14.43 -0.16
CA LYS A 156 6.19 -15.60 0.35
C LYS A 156 7.09 -16.82 0.49
N MET A 157 7.99 -17.07 -0.46
CA MET A 157 8.94 -18.18 -0.41
C MET A 157 9.93 -18.05 0.76
N LYS A 158 10.28 -16.82 1.18
CA LYS A 158 11.11 -16.57 2.38
C LYS A 158 10.35 -16.76 3.70
N LYS A 159 9.01 -16.80 3.70
CA LYS A 159 8.16 -17.08 4.87
C LYS A 159 7.89 -18.57 5.11
N ASN A 160 8.51 -19.50 4.37
CA ASN A 160 8.38 -20.95 4.60
C ASN A 160 9.13 -21.45 5.87
N THR A 161 9.19 -20.63 6.91
CA THR A 161 9.69 -20.99 8.24
C THR A 161 8.70 -20.45 9.28
N LEU A 162 7.71 -21.28 9.58
CA LEU A 162 6.85 -21.31 10.77
C LEU A 162 6.06 -20.02 11.08
N LEU A 163 4.78 -20.02 10.69
CA LEU A 163 3.72 -19.25 11.35
C LEU A 163 3.60 -19.76 12.80
N TYR A 164 4.36 -19.17 13.72
CA TYR A 164 4.10 -19.32 15.16
C TYR A 164 3.00 -18.35 15.56
N PHE A 165 1.80 -18.87 15.79
CA PHE A 165 0.75 -18.18 16.53
C PHE A 165 1.11 -18.25 18.02
N SER A 166 1.69 -17.18 18.56
CA SER A 166 1.74 -16.98 20.01
C SER A 166 0.44 -16.30 20.42
N HIS A 167 -0.48 -17.09 20.98
CA HIS A 167 -1.59 -16.58 21.78
C HIS A 167 -1.05 -16.10 23.11
N THR A 168 -0.55 -14.86 23.18
CA THR A 168 -0.45 -14.09 24.43
C THR A 168 0.04 -12.67 24.13
N LEU A 169 -0.85 -11.69 24.31
CA LEU A 169 -0.53 -10.39 24.88
C LEU A 169 -1.32 -10.27 26.18
#